data_AF-A0A972N302-F1
#
_entry.id   AF-A0A972N302-F1
#
_cell.length_a   1.000
_cell.length_b   1.000
_cell.length_c   1.000
_cell.angle_alpha   90.00
_cell.angle_beta   90.00
_cell.angle_gamma   90.00
#
_symmetry.space_group_name_H-M   'P 1'
#
loop_
_entity.id
_entity.type
_entity.pdbx_description
1 polymer ?
#
loop_
_entity_poly.entity_id
_entity_poly.type
_entity_poly.pdbx_seq_one_letter_code
_entity_poly.pdbx_strand_id
1 'polypeptide(L)'
;MLLDQIAGFFSNDMSIDLGTANTIVLVKGKGIVINEPSVVAVMKNKYGKQKILAVGHEAKEMVGKTPGNIEAIRPMKDGVIADFDITEKMIRYFIEKSHERKSFLRPRIIICVPYGLTQVERKAVKESAMSAGAREVFLIEEPMAAA
;
A
#
# COMPACT_ATOMS: atom_id res chain seq x y z
N MET A 1 -23.50 10.96 5.58
CA MET A 1 -24.59 11.94 5.29
C MET A 1 -24.96 11.86 3.81
N LEU A 2 -26.09 12.41 3.34
CA LEU A 2 -26.52 12.32 1.92
C LEU A 2 -25.41 12.68 0.90
N LEU A 3 -24.52 13.61 1.27
CA LEU A 3 -23.33 14.00 0.49
C LEU A 3 -22.35 12.82 0.26
N ASP A 4 -22.20 11.92 1.21
CA ASP A 4 -21.33 10.73 1.10
C ASP A 4 -21.85 9.71 0.08
N GLN A 5 -23.17 9.62 -0.08
CA GLN A 5 -23.83 8.71 -1.02
C GLN A 5 -23.71 9.23 -2.46
N ILE A 6 -23.87 10.54 -2.68
CA ILE A 6 -23.71 11.18 -4.00
C ILE A 6 -22.24 11.17 -4.43
N ALA A 7 -21.30 11.42 -3.50
CA ALA A 7 -19.87 11.28 -3.76
C ALA A 7 -19.46 9.83 -4.09
N GLY A 8 -20.18 8.82 -3.57
CA GLY A 8 -19.90 7.40 -3.84
C GLY A 8 -20.17 6.94 -5.27
N PHE A 9 -20.96 7.68 -6.05
CA PHE A 9 -21.14 7.44 -7.49
C PHE A 9 -19.98 7.96 -8.34
N PHE A 10 -19.22 8.92 -7.81
CA PHE A 10 -18.04 9.51 -8.45
C PHE A 10 -16.73 9.14 -7.73
N SER A 11 -16.78 8.26 -6.71
CA SER A 11 -15.60 7.91 -5.92
C SER A 11 -14.74 6.90 -6.65
N ASN A 12 -13.44 7.15 -6.67
CA ASN A 12 -12.42 6.20 -7.11
C ASN A 12 -12.21 5.11 -6.03
N ASP A 13 -13.30 4.45 -5.60
CA ASP A 13 -13.22 3.33 -4.67
C ASP A 13 -12.25 2.29 -5.23
N MET A 14 -11.43 1.73 -4.35
CA MET A 14 -10.28 0.94 -4.77
C MET A 14 -10.03 -0.25 -3.87
N SER A 15 -9.36 -1.26 -4.41
CA SER A 15 -8.81 -2.36 -3.65
C SER A 15 -7.30 -2.46 -3.84
N ILE A 16 -6.62 -2.90 -2.79
CA ILE A 16 -5.17 -3.11 -2.75
C ILE A 16 -4.92 -4.56 -2.35
N ASP A 17 -4.15 -5.27 -3.16
CA ASP A 17 -3.66 -6.61 -2.85
C ASP A 17 -2.17 -6.54 -2.51
N LEU A 18 -1.84 -6.87 -1.25
CA LEU A 18 -0.48 -6.81 -0.72
C LEU A 18 0.22 -8.17 -0.88
N GLY A 19 0.59 -8.50 -2.11
CA GLY A 19 1.31 -9.73 -2.39
C GLY A 19 2.76 -9.71 -1.92
N THR A 20 3.32 -10.90 -1.67
CA THR A 20 4.76 -11.07 -1.36
C THR A 20 5.67 -10.60 -2.49
N ALA A 21 5.25 -10.79 -3.75
CA ALA A 21 6.03 -10.44 -4.92
C ALA A 21 5.63 -9.09 -5.52
N ASN A 22 4.33 -8.85 -5.67
CA ASN A 22 3.76 -7.67 -6.31
C ASN A 22 2.57 -7.13 -5.51
N THR A 23 2.40 -5.82 -5.56
CA THR A 23 1.21 -5.13 -5.08
C THR A 23 0.36 -4.74 -6.27
N ILE A 24 -0.93 -5.06 -6.19
CA ILE A 24 -1.92 -4.71 -7.21
C ILE A 24 -2.88 -3.69 -6.64
N VAL A 25 -3.19 -2.66 -7.42
CA VAL A 25 -4.26 -1.72 -7.10
C VAL A 25 -5.30 -1.74 -8.20
N LEU A 26 -6.54 -2.00 -7.82
CA LEU A 26 -7.70 -1.96 -8.68
C LEU A 26 -8.58 -0.78 -8.30
N VAL A 27 -9.02 0.00 -9.29
CA VAL A 27 -9.99 1.08 -9.09
C VAL A 27 -11.30 0.70 -9.75
N LYS A 28 -12.40 0.86 -8.99
CA LYS A 28 -13.75 0.57 -9.45
C LYS A 28 -14.03 1.31 -10.76
N GLY A 29 -14.43 0.57 -11.79
CA GLY A 29 -14.71 1.11 -13.13
C GLY A 29 -13.48 1.39 -14.01
N LYS A 30 -12.26 1.27 -13.49
CA LYS A 30 -11.01 1.40 -14.27
C LYS A 30 -10.24 0.09 -14.39
N GLY A 31 -10.48 -0.87 -13.50
CA GLY A 31 -9.72 -2.12 -13.44
C GLY A 31 -8.38 -1.94 -12.74
N ILE A 32 -7.39 -2.77 -13.07
CA ILE A 32 -6.05 -2.72 -12.47
C ILE A 32 -5.31 -1.49 -12.99
N VAL A 33 -4.96 -0.59 -12.08
CA VAL A 33 -4.24 0.67 -12.39
C VAL A 33 -2.77 0.62 -11.95
N ILE A 34 -2.43 -0.25 -11.00
CA ILE A 34 -1.06 -0.48 -10.53
C ILE A 34 -0.84 -1.98 -10.42
N ASN A 35 0.30 -2.45 -10.95
CA ASN A 35 0.84 -3.78 -10.73
C ASN A 35 2.36 -3.64 -10.67
N GLU A 36 2.89 -3.57 -9.45
CA GLU A 36 4.31 -3.24 -9.21
C GLU A 36 4.93 -4.15 -8.15
N PRO A 37 6.25 -4.40 -8.20
CA PRO A 37 6.93 -5.18 -7.19
C PRO A 37 6.70 -4.66 -5.77
N SER A 38 6.48 -5.57 -4.82
CA SER A 38 6.37 -5.25 -3.39
C SER A 38 7.76 -4.98 -2.80
N VAL A 39 8.40 -3.91 -3.27
CA VAL A 39 9.77 -3.52 -2.92
C VAL A 39 9.82 -2.05 -2.58
N VAL A 40 10.54 -1.72 -1.52
CA VAL A 40 10.80 -0.35 -1.07
C VAL A 40 12.30 -0.15 -0.93
N ALA A 41 12.83 0.88 -1.58
CA ALA A 41 14.21 1.29 -1.41
C ALA A 41 14.31 2.37 -0.34
N VAL A 42 15.14 2.14 0.68
CA VAL A 42 15.36 3.06 1.78
C VAL A 42 16.83 3.43 1.89
N MET A 43 17.10 4.70 2.19
CA MET A 43 18.41 5.17 2.62
C MET A 43 18.45 5.25 4.14
N LYS A 44 19.43 4.57 4.75
CA LYS A 44 19.72 4.71 6.18
C LYS A 44 20.66 5.90 6.38
N ASN A 45 20.25 6.87 7.18
CA ASN A 45 21.15 7.94 7.59
C ASN A 45 22.00 7.53 8.80
N LYS A 46 23.01 8.35 9.13
CA LYS A 46 23.93 8.12 10.25
C LYS A 46 23.28 8.08 11.64
N TYR A 47 22.01 8.47 11.76
CA TYR A 47 21.22 8.47 12.98
C TYR A 47 20.18 7.34 13.01
N GLY A 48 20.25 6.38 12.07
CA GLY A 48 19.33 5.26 11.97
C GLY A 48 17.95 5.58 11.38
N LYS A 49 17.67 6.85 11.01
CA LYS A 49 16.41 7.18 10.33
C LYS A 49 16.46 6.69 8.89
N GLN A 50 15.38 6.04 8.49
CA GLN A 50 15.17 5.55 7.13
C GLN A 50 14.40 6.58 6.31
N LYS A 51 14.94 6.95 5.14
CA LYS A 51 14.24 7.76 4.13
C LYS A 51 13.89 6.87 2.95
N ILE A 52 12.62 6.86 2.54
CA ILE A 52 12.22 6.19 1.30
C ILE A 52 12.80 6.95 0.11
N LEU A 53 13.43 6.20 -0.79
CA LEU A 53 13.94 6.70 -2.06
C LEU A 53 13.00 6.35 -3.21
N ALA A 54 12.51 5.12 -3.24
CA ALA A 54 11.66 4.59 -4.29
C ALA A 54 10.77 3.46 -3.76
N VAL A 55 9.69 3.17 -4.48
CA VAL A 55 8.77 2.06 -4.24
C VAL A 55 8.44 1.43 -5.60
N GLY A 56 8.16 0.13 -5.64
CA GLY A 56 7.72 -0.54 -6.86
C GLY A 56 8.88 -0.86 -7.80
N HIS A 57 8.69 -0.59 -9.10
CA HIS A 57 9.68 -0.90 -10.14
C HIS A 57 11.02 -0.18 -9.90
N GLU A 58 10.97 1.11 -9.57
CA GLU A 58 12.18 1.91 -9.28
C GLU A 58 12.98 1.33 -8.10
N ALA A 59 12.29 0.87 -7.06
CA ALA A 59 12.94 0.21 -5.92
C ALA A 59 13.50 -1.17 -6.30
N LYS A 60 12.81 -1.91 -7.17
CA LYS A 60 13.27 -3.22 -7.64
C LYS A 60 14.54 -3.10 -8.50
N GLU A 61 14.66 -2.05 -9.30
CA GLU A 61 15.85 -1.79 -10.11
C GLU A 61 17.11 -1.51 -9.27
N MET A 62 16.92 -0.99 -8.06
CA MET A 62 17.98 -0.70 -7.09
C MET A 62 18.56 -1.97 -6.41
N VAL A 63 17.88 -3.12 -6.49
CA VAL A 63 18.32 -4.37 -5.85
C VAL A 63 19.70 -4.78 -6.36
N GLY A 64 20.67 -4.87 -5.45
CA GLY A 64 22.03 -5.29 -5.76
C GLY A 64 22.85 -4.28 -6.55
N LYS A 65 22.34 -3.06 -6.76
CA LYS A 65 23.00 -2.01 -7.57
C LYS A 65 23.28 -0.72 -6.80
N THR A 66 22.88 -0.63 -5.53
CA THR A 66 23.03 0.58 -4.73
C THR A 66 24.22 0.52 -3.75
N PRO A 67 24.80 1.68 -3.38
CA PRO A 67 25.79 1.79 -2.30
C PRO A 67 25.27 1.24 -0.97
N GLY A 68 26.18 0.86 -0.06
CA GLY A 68 25.84 0.13 1.18
C GLY A 68 24.94 0.86 2.18
N ASN A 69 24.68 2.16 2.01
CA ASN A 69 23.72 2.91 2.83
C ASN A 69 22.28 2.91 2.28
N ILE A 70 22.05 2.27 1.12
CA ILE A 70 20.75 2.08 0.50
C ILE A 70 20.40 0.60 0.48
N GLU A 71 19.20 0.28 0.94
CA GLU A 71 18.69 -1.08 1.04
C GLU A 71 17.35 -1.18 0.32
N ALA A 72 17.19 -2.23 -0.50
CA ALA A 72 15.92 -2.58 -1.10
C ALA A 72 15.26 -3.69 -0.27
N ILE A 73 14.13 -3.35 0.35
CA ILE A 73 13.41 -4.18 1.32
C ILE A 73 12.15 -4.74 0.66
N ARG A 74 11.86 -6.03 0.90
CA ARG A 74 10.55 -6.63 0.65
C ARG A 74 9.80 -6.71 1.97
N PRO A 75 8.81 -5.84 2.21
CA PRO A 75 8.17 -5.76 3.52
C PRO A 75 7.13 -6.87 3.72
N MET A 76 6.71 -7.53 2.64
CA MET A 76 5.92 -8.75 2.62
C MET A 76 6.86 -9.94 2.37
N LYS A 77 6.76 -11.00 3.19
CA LYS A 77 7.58 -12.21 3.03
C LYS A 77 6.79 -13.44 3.46
N ASP A 78 6.86 -14.50 2.65
CA ASP A 78 6.21 -15.80 2.94
C ASP A 78 4.73 -15.68 3.34
N GLY A 79 4.02 -14.76 2.68
CA GLY A 79 2.61 -14.50 2.96
C GLY A 79 2.34 -13.80 4.29
N VAL A 80 3.33 -13.15 4.92
CA VAL A 80 3.16 -12.32 6.12
C VAL A 80 3.78 -10.94 5.94
N ILE A 81 3.38 -9.99 6.78
CA ILE A 81 4.04 -8.67 6.86
C ILE A 81 5.29 -8.83 7.75
N ALA A 82 6.47 -8.69 7.16
CA ALA A 82 7.76 -8.78 7.85
C ALA A 82 8.23 -7.44 8.42
N ASP A 83 7.80 -6.33 7.82
CA ASP A 83 8.10 -4.97 8.27
C ASP A 83 6.87 -4.08 8.10
N PHE A 84 6.18 -3.78 9.20
CA PHE A 84 4.96 -2.98 9.19
C PHE A 84 5.22 -1.52 8.82
N ASP A 85 6.27 -0.91 9.38
CA ASP A 85 6.60 0.49 9.11
C ASP A 85 6.90 0.74 7.63
N ILE A 86 7.56 -0.22 6.96
CA ILE A 86 7.81 -0.16 5.51
C ILE A 86 6.54 -0.49 4.72
N THR A 87 5.75 -1.48 5.15
CA THR A 87 4.47 -1.83 4.52
C THR A 87 3.50 -0.66 4.51
N GLU A 88 3.37 0.06 5.63
CA GLU A 88 2.51 1.23 5.73
C GLU A 88 2.90 2.30 4.72
N LYS A 89 4.19 2.59 4.60
CA LYS A 89 4.66 3.60 3.64
C LYS A 89 4.47 3.13 2.20
N MET A 90 4.60 1.83 1.92
CA MET A 90 4.32 1.23 0.62
C MET A 90 2.84 1.35 0.25
N ILE A 91 1.93 1.03 1.18
CA ILE A 91 0.48 1.20 1.01
C ILE A 91 0.18 2.66 0.68
N ARG A 92 0.70 3.58 1.50
CA ARG A 92 0.52 5.02 1.30
C ARG A 92 1.00 5.46 -0.09
N TYR A 93 2.19 5.03 -0.51
CA TYR A 93 2.71 5.34 -1.85
C TYR A 93 1.76 4.87 -2.95
N PHE A 94 1.25 3.64 -2.88
CA PHE A 94 0.37 3.12 -3.93
C PHE A 94 -1.02 3.78 -3.93
N ILE A 95 -1.55 4.17 -2.77
CA ILE A 95 -2.77 4.99 -2.69
C ILE A 95 -2.52 6.34 -3.35
N GLU A 96 -1.46 7.04 -2.97
CA GLU A 96 -1.10 8.35 -3.54
C GLU A 96 -0.82 8.27 -5.04
N LYS A 97 -0.15 7.20 -5.52
CA LYS A 97 0.14 6.96 -6.94
C LYS A 97 -1.12 6.68 -7.75
N SER A 98 -2.09 5.98 -7.17
CA SER A 98 -3.37 5.65 -7.84
C SER A 98 -4.27 6.87 -8.01
N HIS A 99 -4.09 7.89 -7.16
CA HIS A 99 -4.78 9.17 -7.26
C HIS A 99 -4.01 10.10 -8.19
N GLU A 100 -4.50 10.25 -9.42
CA GLU A 100 -4.10 11.39 -10.24
C GLU A 100 -4.38 12.69 -9.45
N ARG A 101 -3.41 13.61 -9.43
CA ARG A 101 -3.22 14.80 -8.55
C ARG A 101 -4.42 15.76 -8.34
N LYS A 102 -5.63 15.45 -8.82
CA LYS A 102 -6.80 16.36 -8.86
C LYS A 102 -8.09 15.80 -8.24
N SER A 103 -8.10 14.59 -7.67
CA SER A 103 -9.31 14.09 -7.02
C SER A 103 -9.45 14.66 -5.61
N PHE A 104 -10.33 15.65 -5.42
CA PHE A 104 -10.75 16.13 -4.10
C PHE A 104 -11.60 15.09 -3.33
N LEU A 105 -11.92 13.94 -3.96
CA LEU A 105 -12.73 12.87 -3.38
C LEU A 105 -11.84 11.82 -2.70
N ARG A 106 -12.13 11.56 -1.43
CA ARG A 106 -11.49 10.52 -0.60
C ARG A 106 -12.17 9.16 -0.84
N PRO A 107 -11.48 8.12 -1.34
CA PRO A 107 -12.11 6.85 -1.70
C PRO A 107 -12.40 5.97 -0.48
N ARG A 108 -13.24 4.96 -0.67
CA ARG A 108 -13.24 3.78 0.21
C ARG A 108 -12.22 2.77 -0.30
N ILE A 109 -11.47 2.15 0.61
CA ILE A 109 -10.40 1.22 0.27
C ILE A 109 -10.66 -0.13 0.90
N ILE A 110 -10.56 -1.20 0.11
CA ILE A 110 -10.45 -2.58 0.60
C ILE A 110 -8.97 -2.99 0.50
N ILE A 111 -8.38 -3.48 1.58
CA ILE A 111 -7.00 -3.98 1.56
C ILE A 111 -7.04 -5.48 1.86
N CYS A 112 -6.53 -6.26 0.91
CA CYS A 112 -6.23 -7.66 1.11
C CYS A 112 -4.97 -7.78 1.96
N VAL A 113 -5.08 -8.45 3.10
CA VAL A 113 -3.98 -8.65 4.04
C VAL A 113 -3.78 -10.16 4.29
N PRO A 114 -2.56 -10.58 4.63
CA PRO A 114 -2.31 -11.93 5.12
C PRO A 114 -3.28 -12.42 6.18
N TYR A 115 -3.41 -13.75 6.27
CA TYR A 115 -4.05 -14.35 7.43
C TYR A 115 -3.23 -14.10 8.70
N GLY A 116 -3.92 -13.98 9.86
CA GLY A 116 -3.25 -14.01 11.16
C GLY A 116 -2.68 -12.67 11.66
N LEU A 117 -2.97 -11.54 11.00
CA LEU A 117 -2.62 -10.23 11.57
C LEU A 117 -3.27 -10.04 12.95
N THR A 118 -2.46 -9.62 13.92
CA THR A 118 -2.90 -9.19 15.24
C THR A 118 -3.78 -7.93 15.17
N GLN A 119 -4.50 -7.62 16.25
CA GLN A 119 -5.35 -6.42 16.29
C GLN A 119 -4.55 -5.11 16.12
N VAL A 120 -3.33 -5.07 16.65
CA VAL A 120 -2.45 -3.90 16.54
C VAL A 120 -2.01 -3.70 15.10
N GLU A 121 -1.58 -4.77 14.45
CA GLU A 121 -1.16 -4.78 13.04
C GLU A 121 -2.30 -4.40 12.09
N ARG A 122 -3.51 -4.94 12.31
CA ARG A 122 -4.72 -4.53 11.56
C ARG A 122 -5.01 -3.05 11.71
N LYS A 123 -4.87 -2.52 12.93
CA LYS A 123 -5.09 -1.11 13.21
C LYS A 123 -4.05 -0.24 12.48
N ALA A 124 -2.78 -0.63 12.52
CA ALA A 124 -1.67 0.04 11.87
C ALA A 124 -1.90 0.17 10.34
N VAL A 125 -2.25 -0.95 9.68
CA VAL A 125 -2.59 -0.96 8.24
C VAL A 125 -3.77 -0.03 7.92
N LYS A 126 -4.85 -0.07 8.73
CA LYS A 126 -6.00 0.82 8.56
C LYS A 126 -5.61 2.28 8.72
N GLU A 127 -4.85 2.62 9.75
CA GLU A 127 -4.43 3.99 10.05
C GLU A 127 -3.51 4.56 8.96
N SER A 128 -2.64 3.74 8.38
CA SER A 128 -1.82 4.14 7.23
C SER A 128 -2.68 4.51 6.02
N ALA A 129 -3.63 3.65 5.64
CA ALA A 129 -4.51 3.92 4.51
C ALA A 129 -5.46 5.12 4.73
N MET A 130 -5.97 5.28 5.96
CA MET A 130 -6.74 6.48 6.35
C MET A 130 -5.89 7.75 6.25
N SER A 131 -4.64 7.69 6.69
CA SER A 131 -3.68 8.81 6.63
C SER A 131 -3.22 9.12 5.20
N ALA A 132 -3.26 8.14 4.30
CA ALA A 132 -3.02 8.29 2.87
C ALA A 132 -4.21 8.91 2.10
N GLY A 133 -5.31 9.23 2.79
CA GLY A 133 -6.45 9.95 2.21
C GLY A 133 -7.71 9.11 2.03
N ALA A 134 -7.76 7.86 2.50
CA ALA A 134 -8.99 7.09 2.50
C ALA A 134 -10.08 7.76 3.37
N ARG A 135 -11.34 7.59 2.98
CA ARG A 135 -12.51 7.91 3.80
C ARG A 135 -12.88 6.76 4.73
N GLU A 136 -12.71 5.54 4.25
CA GLU A 136 -13.06 4.32 4.97
C GLU A 136 -12.14 3.19 4.49
N VAL A 137 -11.71 2.32 5.41
CA VAL A 137 -10.80 1.21 5.12
C VAL A 137 -11.35 -0.10 5.67
N PHE A 138 -11.53 -1.05 4.77
CA PHE A 138 -11.90 -2.43 5.08
C PHE A 138 -10.69 -3.33 4.86
N LEU A 139 -10.50 -4.31 5.76
CA LEU A 139 -9.50 -5.34 5.58
C LEU A 139 -10.21 -6.65 5.25
N ILE A 140 -9.72 -7.35 4.25
CA ILE A 140 -10.14 -8.72 3.90
C ILE A 140 -8.90 -9.62 3.97
N GLU A 141 -9.08 -10.83 4.50
CA GLU A 141 -7.98 -11.80 4.55
C GLU A 141 -7.77 -12.41 3.17
N GLU A 142 -6.51 -12.60 2.77
CA GLU A 142 -6.13 -13.16 1.47
C GLU A 142 -6.78 -14.51 1.16
N PRO A 143 -6.86 -15.49 2.08
CA PRO A 143 -7.55 -16.76 1.82
C PRO A 143 -9.05 -16.59 1.50
N MET A 144 -9.69 -15.54 2.02
CA MET A 144 -11.10 -15.25 1.77
C MET A 144 -11.29 -14.53 0.43
N ALA A 145 -10.35 -13.66 0.05
CA ALA A 145 -10.39 -12.94 -1.22
C ALA A 145 -10.05 -13.84 -2.42
N ALA A 146 -9.24 -14.88 -2.21
CA ALA A 146 -8.80 -15.81 -3.24
C ALA A 146 -9.79 -16.96 -3.52
N ALA A 147 -10.78 -17.18 -2.63
CA ALA A 147 -11.80 -18.22 -2.73
C ALA A 147 -12.97 -17.80 -3.63
#